data_AF-Q4QI84-F1
#
_entry.id   AF-Q4QI84-F1
#
_cell.length_a   1.000
_cell.length_b   1.000
_cell.length_c   1.000
_cell.angle_alpha   90.00
_cell.angle_beta   90.00
_cell.angle_gamma   90.00
#
_symmetry.space_group_name_H-M   'P 1'
#
loop_
_entity.id
_entity.type
_entity.pdbx_description
1 polymer ?
#
loop_
_entity_poly.entity_id
_entity_poly.type
_entity_poly.pdbx_seq_one_letter_code
_entity_poly.pdbx_strand_id
1 'polypeptide(L)'
;MACRIGLLLYALLQFLAFLFVLVGTPIDMFRPHNTSRIGNTPCLTLWGYKSECYSTKYDVRSDDLWANCTDRLLQFRVAEALAVISIFVYGLAFILGFTMLFCCFCLRWVCLTLNILGIGTLGVVWALMVVVYYKDDGLDCLRESIDHQLGLGFILFVSSWCLDVLGIIVLLNLC
;
A
#
# COMPACT_ATOMS: atom_id res chain seq x y z
N MET A 1 8.16 32.87 2.20
CA MET A 1 7.16 32.19 3.07
C MET A 1 6.44 31.06 2.33
N ALA A 2 5.93 31.28 1.11
CA ALA A 2 5.24 30.26 0.30
C ALA A 2 6.03 28.94 0.11
N CYS A 3 7.33 29.02 -0.22
CA CYS A 3 8.17 27.84 -0.37
C CYS A 3 8.30 26.99 0.92
N ARG A 4 8.35 27.62 2.12
CA ARG A 4 8.38 26.88 3.39
C ARG A 4 7.04 26.20 3.70
N ILE A 5 5.93 26.85 3.35
CA ILE A 5 4.58 26.27 3.52
C ILE A 5 4.43 25.05 2.60
N GLY A 6 4.89 25.12 1.34
CA GLY A 6 4.88 23.99 0.42
C GLY A 6 5.73 22.81 0.91
N LEU A 7 6.92 23.07 1.45
CA LEU A 7 7.76 22.02 2.04
C LEU A 7 7.13 21.37 3.27
N LEU A 8 6.51 22.17 4.14
CA LEU A 8 5.79 21.66 5.31
C LEU A 8 4.61 20.79 4.90
N LEU A 9 3.83 21.25 3.91
CA LEU A 9 2.71 20.48 3.37
C LEU A 9 3.18 19.16 2.78
N TYR A 10 4.24 19.18 1.97
CA TYR A 10 4.86 17.97 1.42
C TYR A 10 5.28 16.99 2.52
N ALA A 11 6.00 17.46 3.55
CA ALA A 11 6.46 16.61 4.64
C ALA A 11 5.29 15.95 5.41
N LEU A 12 4.18 16.68 5.62
CA LEU A 12 2.97 16.14 6.25
C LEU A 12 2.26 15.10 5.37
N LEU A 13 2.14 15.36 4.07
CA LEU A 13 1.56 14.42 3.11
C LEU A 13 2.39 13.13 3.05
N GLN A 14 3.72 13.25 2.97
CA GLN A 14 4.63 12.11 2.91
C GLN A 14 4.64 11.31 4.21
N PHE A 15 4.53 11.98 5.35
CA PHE A 15 4.39 11.31 6.65
C PHE A 15 3.13 10.46 6.72
N LEU A 16 1.98 11.03 6.32
CA LEU A 16 0.70 10.30 6.30
C LEU A 16 0.74 9.14 5.30
N ALA A 17 1.30 9.38 4.10
CA ALA A 17 1.46 8.35 3.09
C ALA A 17 2.33 7.19 3.59
N PHE A 18 3.47 7.48 4.20
CA PHE A 18 4.33 6.47 4.82
C PHE A 18 3.61 5.69 5.92
N LEU A 19 2.90 6.38 6.82
CA LEU A 19 2.15 5.73 7.90
C LEU A 19 1.09 4.77 7.35
N PHE A 20 0.35 5.19 6.32
CA PHE A 20 -0.68 4.38 5.69
C PHE A 20 -0.11 3.16 4.98
N VAL A 21 1.04 3.27 4.31
CA VAL A 21 1.72 2.09 3.75
C VAL A 21 2.18 1.16 4.88
N LEU A 22 2.88 1.69 5.89
CA LEU A 22 3.42 0.91 7.00
C LEU A 22 2.33 0.14 7.75
N VAL A 23 1.21 0.80 8.03
CA VAL A 23 0.06 0.22 8.75
C VAL A 23 -0.80 -0.62 7.82
N GLY A 24 -0.93 -0.26 6.54
CA GLY A 24 -1.71 -1.00 5.56
C GLY A 24 -1.11 -2.36 5.18
N THR A 25 0.22 -2.49 5.14
CA THR A 25 0.91 -3.73 4.75
C THR A 25 0.58 -4.95 5.64
N PRO A 26 0.50 -4.85 6.97
CA PRO A 26 0.09 -5.97 7.81
C PRO A 26 -1.45 -6.13 7.96
N ILE A 27 -2.23 -5.18 7.46
CA ILE A 27 -3.70 -5.16 7.59
C ILE A 27 -4.37 -5.92 6.42
N ASP A 28 -5.66 -6.22 6.58
CA ASP A 28 -6.49 -6.91 5.61
C ASP A 28 -6.58 -6.20 4.26
N MET A 29 -6.31 -6.96 3.19
CA MET A 29 -6.56 -6.56 1.81
C MET A 29 -7.98 -6.94 1.38
N PHE A 30 -8.47 -8.08 1.87
CA PHE A 30 -9.80 -8.58 1.62
C PHE A 30 -10.45 -9.06 2.92
N ARG A 31 -11.77 -8.97 2.96
CA ARG A 31 -12.57 -9.37 4.11
C ARG A 31 -13.86 -10.04 3.67
N PRO A 32 -14.32 -11.13 4.31
CA PRO A 32 -15.54 -11.82 3.87
C PRO A 32 -16.76 -10.90 3.89
N HIS A 33 -17.68 -11.12 2.95
CA HIS A 33 -18.96 -10.43 2.91
C HIS A 33 -19.74 -10.69 4.22
N ASN A 34 -20.62 -9.77 4.59
CA ASN A 34 -21.40 -9.81 5.84
C ASN A 34 -20.59 -9.77 7.16
N THR A 35 -19.28 -9.53 7.10
CA THR A 35 -18.48 -9.28 8.30
C THR A 35 -18.19 -7.79 8.46
N SER A 36 -18.15 -7.32 9.71
CA SER A 36 -17.80 -5.94 10.02
C SER A 36 -16.39 -5.62 9.52
N ARG A 37 -16.18 -4.46 8.86
CA ARG A 37 -14.85 -4.00 8.42
C ARG A 37 -13.92 -3.60 9.56
N ILE A 38 -14.43 -3.61 10.80
CA ILE A 38 -13.70 -3.29 12.02
C ILE A 38 -14.02 -4.40 13.04
N GLY A 39 -13.01 -4.90 13.73
CA GLY A 39 -13.18 -5.94 14.76
C GLY A 39 -12.46 -7.26 14.43
N ASN A 40 -12.65 -8.26 15.30
CA ASN A 40 -11.98 -9.56 15.21
C ASN A 40 -12.79 -10.55 14.36
N THR A 41 -12.88 -10.29 13.06
CA THR A 41 -13.50 -11.23 12.10
C THR A 41 -12.42 -11.75 11.15
N PRO A 42 -12.66 -12.85 10.44
CA PRO A 42 -11.71 -13.39 9.48
C PRO A 42 -11.29 -12.35 8.45
N CYS A 43 -10.02 -12.37 8.08
CA CYS A 43 -9.46 -11.44 7.13
C CYS A 43 -8.32 -12.06 6.32
N LEU A 44 -8.17 -11.58 5.10
CA LEU A 44 -7.12 -12.00 4.18
C LEU A 44 -6.19 -10.82 3.94
N THR A 45 -4.94 -10.98 4.39
CA THR A 45 -3.87 -10.00 4.22
C THR A 45 -3.03 -10.37 2.99
N LEU A 46 -2.06 -9.52 2.62
CA LEU A 46 -1.06 -9.89 1.61
C LEU A 46 -0.32 -11.19 1.97
N TRP A 47 -0.10 -11.43 3.25
CA TRP A 47 0.74 -12.52 3.77
C TRP A 47 0.00 -13.83 4.02
N GLY A 48 -1.33 -13.81 3.92
CA GLY A 48 -2.17 -14.98 4.20
C GLY A 48 -3.44 -14.67 4.97
N TYR A 49 -4.16 -15.74 5.28
CA TYR A 49 -5.47 -15.73 5.94
C TYR A 49 -5.33 -15.80 7.46
N LYS A 50 -6.23 -15.09 8.14
CA LYS A 50 -6.39 -15.11 9.59
C LYS A 50 -7.87 -15.23 9.92
N SER A 51 -8.22 -16.15 10.81
CA SER A 51 -9.53 -16.24 11.47
C SER A 51 -9.76 -15.05 12.40
N GLU A 52 -8.71 -14.63 13.09
CA GLU A 52 -8.67 -13.46 13.97
C GLU A 52 -7.74 -12.39 13.39
N CYS A 53 -8.29 -11.30 12.87
CA CYS A 53 -7.50 -10.31 12.13
C CYS A 53 -6.41 -9.61 12.98
N TYR A 54 -6.64 -9.46 14.29
CA TYR A 54 -5.66 -8.89 15.21
C TYR A 54 -4.53 -9.86 15.60
N SER A 55 -4.68 -11.14 15.27
CA SER A 55 -3.67 -12.14 15.57
C SER A 55 -2.38 -11.88 14.78
N THR A 56 -1.25 -12.12 15.42
CA THR A 56 0.06 -12.13 14.75
C THR A 56 0.31 -13.45 14.03
N LYS A 57 -0.51 -14.47 14.28
CA LYS A 57 -0.42 -15.78 13.63
C LYS A 57 -1.30 -15.83 12.39
N TYR A 58 -0.78 -16.47 11.36
CA TYR A 58 -1.52 -16.82 10.15
C TYR A 58 -2.00 -18.26 10.28
N ASP A 59 -3.28 -18.50 10.00
CA ASP A 59 -3.82 -19.86 9.98
C ASP A 59 -3.34 -20.58 8.71
N VAL A 60 -3.31 -19.84 7.60
CA VAL A 60 -2.82 -20.31 6.30
C VAL A 60 -2.01 -19.17 5.67
N ARG A 61 -0.81 -19.47 5.17
CA ARG A 61 0.04 -18.48 4.48
C ARG A 61 -0.43 -18.29 3.03
N SER A 62 -0.10 -17.14 2.44
CA SER A 62 -0.40 -16.83 1.03
C SER A 62 0.11 -17.94 0.07
N ASP A 63 1.30 -18.49 0.34
CA ASP A 63 1.89 -19.58 -0.45
C ASP A 63 1.03 -20.85 -0.48
N ASP A 64 0.49 -21.26 0.67
CA ASP A 64 -0.31 -22.47 0.80
C ASP A 64 -1.75 -22.23 0.30
N LEU A 65 -2.28 -21.03 0.54
CA LEU A 65 -3.64 -20.64 0.16
C LEU A 65 -3.81 -20.59 -1.36
N TRP A 66 -2.77 -20.16 -2.09
CA TRP A 66 -2.77 -20.06 -3.55
C TRP A 66 -1.96 -21.14 -4.26
N ALA A 67 -1.61 -22.24 -3.58
CA ALA A 67 -0.77 -23.30 -4.16
C ALA A 67 -1.32 -23.89 -5.47
N ASN A 68 -2.66 -23.95 -5.60
CA ASN A 68 -3.34 -24.43 -6.81
C ASN A 68 -3.59 -23.33 -7.86
N CYS A 69 -3.36 -22.06 -7.52
CA CYS A 69 -3.63 -20.89 -8.35
C CYS A 69 -2.32 -20.15 -8.64
N THR A 70 -1.49 -20.69 -9.55
CA THR A 70 -0.11 -20.20 -9.78
C THR A 70 -0.03 -18.73 -10.18
N ASP A 71 -0.98 -18.26 -11.00
CA ASP A 71 -1.01 -16.87 -11.45
C ASP A 71 -1.31 -15.93 -10.27
N ARG A 72 -2.28 -16.28 -9.44
CA ARG A 72 -2.63 -15.51 -8.23
C ARG A 72 -1.51 -15.54 -7.20
N LEU A 73 -0.89 -16.70 -6.99
CA LEU A 73 0.29 -16.83 -6.14
C LEU A 73 1.42 -15.89 -6.58
N LEU A 74 1.70 -15.81 -7.88
CA LEU A 74 2.70 -14.90 -8.41
C LEU A 74 2.32 -13.44 -8.16
N GLN A 75 1.06 -13.06 -8.38
CA GLN A 75 0.56 -11.71 -8.10
C GLN A 75 0.73 -11.33 -6.63
N PHE A 76 0.40 -12.23 -5.70
CA PHE A 76 0.59 -12.01 -4.27
C PHE A 76 2.07 -11.87 -3.90
N ARG A 77 2.95 -12.74 -4.40
CA ARG A 77 4.40 -12.62 -4.14
C ARG A 77 5.01 -11.32 -4.66
N VAL A 78 4.61 -10.90 -5.87
CA VAL A 78 5.03 -9.61 -6.43
C VAL A 78 4.51 -8.46 -5.58
N ALA A 79 3.24 -8.52 -5.16
CA ALA A 79 2.63 -7.50 -4.30
C ALA A 79 3.29 -7.43 -2.91
N GLU A 80 3.61 -8.56 -2.28
CA GLU A 80 4.33 -8.63 -1.01
C GLU A 80 5.71 -7.95 -1.12
N ALA A 81 6.50 -8.33 -2.13
CA ALA A 81 7.83 -7.76 -2.35
C ALA A 81 7.77 -6.26 -2.62
N LEU A 82 6.85 -5.82 -3.50
CA LEU A 82 6.68 -4.41 -3.82
C LEU A 82 6.15 -3.61 -2.63
N ALA A 83 5.25 -4.15 -1.81
CA ALA A 83 4.76 -3.47 -0.61
C ALA A 83 5.90 -3.20 0.39
N VAL A 84 6.81 -4.17 0.59
CA VAL A 84 8.00 -3.98 1.43
C VAL A 84 8.93 -2.91 0.84
N ILE A 85 9.17 -2.95 -0.47
CA ILE A 85 9.97 -1.92 -1.15
C ILE A 85 9.32 -0.54 -0.98
N SER A 86 8.00 -0.43 -1.14
CA SER A 86 7.27 0.82 -0.94
C SER A 86 7.42 1.37 0.48
N ILE A 87 7.44 0.54 1.53
CA ILE A 87 7.72 1.01 2.91
C ILE A 87 9.05 1.76 2.96
N PHE A 88 10.11 1.21 2.36
CA PHE A 88 11.42 1.85 2.34
C PHE A 88 11.44 3.12 1.47
N VAL A 89 10.82 3.08 0.29
CA VAL A 89 10.76 4.23 -0.63
C VAL A 89 10.02 5.41 0.02
N TYR A 90 8.83 5.16 0.57
CA TYR A 90 8.03 6.20 1.24
C TYR A 90 8.70 6.68 2.53
N GLY A 91 9.35 5.79 3.27
CA GLY A 91 10.11 6.13 4.49
C GLY A 91 11.31 7.03 4.18
N LEU A 92 12.08 6.71 3.14
CA LEU A 92 13.19 7.54 2.67
C LEU A 92 12.70 8.90 2.17
N ALA A 93 11.61 8.93 1.39
CA ALA A 93 11.00 10.17 0.94
C ALA A 93 10.54 11.04 2.12
N PHE A 94 9.97 10.45 3.16
CA PHE A 94 9.58 11.16 4.38
C PHE A 94 10.79 11.75 5.11
N ILE A 95 11.83 10.93 5.37
CA ILE A 95 13.05 11.38 6.07
C ILE A 95 13.72 12.53 5.31
N LEU A 96 13.87 12.39 3.99
CA LEU A 96 14.48 13.43 3.15
C LEU A 96 13.59 14.68 3.04
N GLY A 97 12.27 14.50 2.95
CA GLY A 97 11.30 15.60 2.97
C GLY A 97 11.36 16.40 4.26
N PHE A 98 11.45 15.72 5.41
CA PHE A 98 11.65 16.36 6.71
C PHE A 98 13.02 17.06 6.79
N THR A 99 14.08 16.42 6.29
CA THR A 99 15.43 17.00 6.24
C THR A 99 15.49 18.27 5.38
N MET A 100 14.71 18.32 4.30
CA MET A 100 14.60 19.47 3.40
C MET A 100 14.05 20.73 4.09
N LEU A 101 13.27 20.58 5.17
CA LEU A 101 12.79 21.71 5.97
C LEU A 101 13.93 22.48 6.64
N PHE A 102 15.04 21.80 6.93
CA PHE A 102 16.14 22.36 7.73
C PHE A 102 17.40 22.64 6.91
N CYS A 103 17.77 21.80 5.94
CA CYS A 103 19.18 21.76 5.53
C CYS A 103 19.55 21.81 4.05
N CYS A 104 18.68 21.55 3.04
CA CYS A 104 19.10 21.63 1.62
C CYS A 104 17.92 21.56 0.62
N PHE A 105 17.81 22.52 -0.31
CA PHE A 105 16.83 22.47 -1.43
C PHE A 105 17.19 21.44 -2.52
N CYS A 106 18.45 21.03 -2.64
CA CYS A 106 18.89 20.06 -3.65
C CYS A 106 18.23 18.68 -3.50
N LEU A 107 17.72 18.37 -2.29
CA LEU A 107 16.99 17.13 -2.01
C LEU A 107 15.63 17.06 -2.72
N ARG A 108 15.13 18.18 -3.28
CA ARG A 108 13.86 18.25 -4.01
C ARG A 108 13.78 17.22 -5.13
N TRP A 109 14.80 17.14 -5.98
CA TRP A 109 14.82 16.21 -7.10
C TRP A 109 14.91 14.75 -6.64
N VAL A 110 15.65 14.49 -5.56
CA VAL A 110 15.73 13.15 -4.97
C VAL A 110 14.37 12.71 -4.41
N CYS A 111 13.68 13.60 -3.68
CA CYS A 111 12.33 13.35 -3.16
C CYS A 111 11.32 13.12 -4.29
N LEU A 112 11.42 13.90 -5.37
CA LEU A 112 10.59 13.73 -6.56
C LEU A 112 10.80 12.35 -7.20
N THR A 113 12.06 11.92 -7.39
CA THR A 113 12.36 10.58 -7.91
C THR A 113 11.80 9.49 -7.01
N LEU A 114 11.96 9.62 -5.68
CA LEU A 114 11.42 8.65 -4.73
C LEU A 114 9.89 8.59 -4.76
N ASN A 115 9.18 9.71 -4.86
CA ASN A 115 7.73 9.72 -5.01
C ASN A 115 7.29 9.08 -6.34
N ILE A 116 8.00 9.31 -7.45
CA ILE A 116 7.68 8.64 -8.74
C ILE A 116 7.86 7.12 -8.61
N LEU A 117 8.94 6.68 -7.96
CA LEU A 117 9.14 5.26 -7.64
C LEU A 117 8.05 4.73 -6.69
N GLY A 118 7.58 5.56 -5.75
CA GLY A 118 6.47 5.27 -4.85
C GLY A 118 5.17 4.98 -5.61
N ILE A 119 4.78 5.88 -6.52
CA ILE A 119 3.64 5.71 -7.42
C ILE A 119 3.73 4.38 -8.18
N GLY A 120 4.90 4.05 -8.74
CA GLY A 120 5.07 2.83 -9.51
C GLY A 120 4.96 1.58 -8.65
N THR A 121 5.73 1.52 -7.56
CA THR A 121 5.77 0.34 -6.67
C THR A 121 4.43 0.08 -6.01
N LEU A 122 3.87 1.08 -5.31
CA LEU A 122 2.61 0.92 -4.59
C LEU A 122 1.41 0.85 -5.54
N GLY A 123 1.48 1.56 -6.68
CA GLY A 123 0.48 1.52 -7.73
C GLY A 123 0.27 0.10 -8.26
N VAL A 124 1.37 -0.61 -8.52
CA VAL A 124 1.30 -2.02 -8.95
C VAL A 124 0.71 -2.90 -7.85
N VAL A 125 1.07 -2.69 -6.57
CA VAL A 125 0.54 -3.50 -5.44
C VAL A 125 -0.98 -3.46 -5.39
N TRP A 126 -1.59 -2.28 -5.29
CA TRP A 126 -3.05 -2.20 -5.18
C TRP A 126 -3.74 -2.56 -6.50
N ALA A 127 -3.14 -2.28 -7.66
CA ALA A 127 -3.68 -2.69 -8.96
C ALA A 127 -3.75 -4.22 -9.08
N LEU A 128 -2.71 -4.95 -8.65
CA LEU A 128 -2.72 -6.41 -8.60
C LEU A 128 -3.84 -6.94 -7.70
N MET A 129 -4.06 -6.32 -6.53
CA MET A 129 -5.17 -6.70 -5.66
C MET A 129 -6.54 -6.47 -6.32
N VAL A 130 -6.70 -5.41 -7.11
CA VAL A 130 -7.93 -5.18 -7.90
C VAL A 130 -8.10 -6.24 -8.99
N VAL A 131 -7.02 -6.68 -9.63
CA VAL A 131 -7.08 -7.78 -10.60
C VAL A 131 -7.57 -9.06 -9.93
N VAL A 132 -6.99 -9.45 -8.78
CA VAL A 132 -7.45 -10.60 -7.98
C VAL A 132 -8.93 -10.48 -7.59
N TYR A 133 -9.39 -9.27 -7.31
CA TYR A 133 -10.77 -9.02 -6.90
C TYR A 133 -11.79 -9.26 -8.00
N TYR A 134 -11.49 -8.85 -9.25
CA TYR A 134 -12.45 -8.88 -10.36
C TYR A 134 -12.22 -9.99 -11.39
N LYS A 135 -11.01 -10.54 -11.46
CA LYS A 135 -10.63 -11.52 -12.49
C LYS A 135 -10.71 -12.94 -11.95
N ASP A 136 -11.30 -13.81 -12.76
CA ASP A 136 -11.26 -15.26 -12.54
C ASP A 136 -9.94 -15.80 -13.11
N ASP A 137 -9.20 -16.58 -12.32
CA ASP A 137 -7.90 -17.15 -12.67
C ASP A 137 -8.03 -18.65 -13.04
N GLY A 138 -9.17 -19.04 -13.60
CA GLY A 138 -9.49 -20.42 -13.99
C GLY A 138 -10.80 -20.94 -13.41
N LEU A 139 -11.07 -22.24 -13.60
CA LEU A 139 -12.32 -22.87 -13.13
C LEU A 139 -12.35 -23.02 -11.59
N ASP A 140 -11.18 -23.27 -10.98
CA ASP A 140 -11.04 -23.55 -9.54
C ASP A 140 -10.58 -22.31 -8.73
N CYS A 141 -10.22 -21.22 -9.42
CA CYS A 141 -9.68 -19.99 -8.82
C CYS A 141 -10.60 -18.81 -9.17
N LEU A 142 -11.79 -18.81 -8.56
CA LEU A 142 -12.80 -17.77 -8.78
C LEU A 142 -12.33 -16.41 -8.25
N ARG A 143 -12.90 -15.34 -8.78
CA ARG A 143 -12.67 -13.97 -8.30
C ARG A 143 -13.02 -13.82 -6.82
N GLU A 144 -12.24 -13.01 -6.10
CA GLU A 144 -12.49 -12.75 -4.68
C GLU A 144 -13.73 -11.91 -4.41
N SER A 145 -14.23 -11.17 -5.39
CA SER A 145 -15.43 -10.31 -5.22
C SER A 145 -16.74 -11.06 -4.95
N ILE A 146 -16.77 -12.39 -5.11
CA ILE A 146 -17.95 -13.20 -4.81
C ILE A 146 -18.12 -13.32 -3.29
N ASP A 147 -17.04 -13.64 -2.58
CA ASP A 147 -17.08 -13.95 -1.15
C ASP A 147 -16.47 -12.85 -0.27
N HIS A 148 -15.69 -11.94 -0.86
CA HIS A 148 -14.95 -10.92 -0.13
C HIS A 148 -15.25 -9.50 -0.64
N GLN A 149 -15.11 -8.54 0.26
CA GLN A 149 -15.06 -7.11 0.02
C GLN A 149 -13.64 -6.60 0.27
N LEU A 150 -13.30 -5.45 -0.32
CA LEU A 150 -12.00 -4.80 -0.08
C LEU A 150 -11.84 -4.39 1.38
N GLY A 151 -10.69 -4.75 1.94
CA GLY A 151 -10.30 -4.52 3.32
C GLY A 151 -9.78 -3.10 3.59
N LEU A 152 -9.49 -2.82 4.86
CA LEU A 152 -8.98 -1.51 5.26
C LEU A 152 -7.55 -1.26 4.75
N GLY A 153 -6.71 -2.29 4.69
CA GLY A 153 -5.33 -2.21 4.19
C GLY A 153 -5.29 -1.76 2.73
N PHE A 154 -6.23 -2.25 1.92
CA PHE A 154 -6.39 -1.80 0.53
C PHE A 154 -6.73 -0.30 0.44
N ILE A 155 -7.68 0.17 1.26
CA ILE A 155 -8.07 1.58 1.28
C ILE A 155 -6.89 2.45 1.72
N LEU A 156 -6.10 2.01 2.70
CA LEU A 156 -4.90 2.71 3.14
C LEU A 156 -3.86 2.81 2.01
N PHE A 157 -3.63 1.74 1.25
CA PHE A 157 -2.72 1.76 0.10
C PHE A 157 -3.15 2.75 -0.98
N VAL A 158 -4.41 2.72 -1.39
CA VAL A 158 -4.94 3.68 -2.37
C VAL A 158 -4.86 5.11 -1.83
N SER A 159 -5.17 5.31 -0.54
CA SER A 159 -5.07 6.63 0.10
C SER A 159 -3.63 7.13 0.12
N SER A 160 -2.66 6.30 0.48
CA SER A 160 -1.23 6.67 0.43
C SER A 160 -0.76 6.98 -0.98
N TRP A 161 -1.21 6.22 -1.98
CA TRP A 161 -0.88 6.46 -3.37
C TRP A 161 -1.41 7.82 -3.84
N CYS A 162 -2.64 8.19 -3.47
CA CYS A 162 -3.19 9.52 -3.74
C CYS A 162 -2.40 10.63 -3.03
N LEU A 163 -2.01 10.43 -1.76
CA LEU A 163 -1.21 11.41 -1.01
C LEU A 163 0.17 11.62 -1.63
N ASP A 164 0.79 10.57 -2.17
CA ASP A 164 2.07 10.63 -2.89
C ASP A 164 1.96 11.44 -4.18
N VAL A 165 0.88 11.23 -4.96
CA VAL A 165 0.57 12.05 -6.15
C VAL A 165 0.41 13.52 -5.78
N LEU A 166 -0.31 13.83 -4.70
CA LEU A 166 -0.42 15.20 -4.19
C LEU A 166 0.94 15.76 -3.75
N GLY A 167 1.78 14.93 -3.12
CA GLY A 167 3.16 15.26 -2.75
C GLY A 167 4.00 15.67 -3.97
N ILE A 168 3.90 14.94 -5.07
CA ILE A 168 4.55 15.28 -6.35
C ILE A 168 4.07 16.63 -6.88
N ILE A 169 2.76 16.87 -6.88
CA ILE A 169 2.20 18.14 -7.35
C ILE A 169 2.74 19.31 -6.51
N VAL A 170 2.81 19.15 -5.19
CA VAL A 170 3.39 20.15 -4.29
C VAL A 170 4.88 20.35 -4.60
N LEU A 171 5.65 19.28 -4.80
CA LEU A 171 7.07 19.36 -5.15
C LEU A 171 7.31 19.97 -6.54
N LEU A 172 6.42 19.79 -7.51
CA LEU A 172 6.54 20.39 -8.84
C LEU A 172 6.19 21.88 -8.84
N ASN A 173 5.17 22.28 -8.08
CA ASN A 173 4.73 23.67 -7.94
C ASN A 173 5.47 24.44 -6.84
N LEU A 174 6.38 23.78 -6.13
CA LEU A 174 7.33 24.46 -5.26
C LEU A 174 8.16 25.42 -6.11
N CYS A 175 8.42 26.65 -5.63
CA CYS A 175 9.38 27.54 -6.28
C CYS A 175 10.71 26.78 -6.54
#